data_AF-A0A1N7N610-F1
#
_entry.id   AF-A0A1N7N610-F1
#
_cell.length_a   1.000
_cell.length_b   1.000
_cell.length_c   1.000
_cell.angle_alpha   90.00
_cell.angle_beta   90.00
_cell.angle_gamma   90.00
#
_symmetry.space_group_name_H-M   'P 1'
#
loop_
_entity.id
_entity.type
_entity.pdbx_description
1 polymer ?
#
loop_
_entity_poly.entity_id
_entity_poly.type
_entity_poly.pdbx_seq_one_letter_code
_entity_poly.pdbx_strand_id
1 'polypeptide(L)' 'MPKTNDAALAAFIARKAEIDAALDRIRAASDDHFFTSPEDVHWGHVTALADHAALLQRITEAVYSGGQLGR' A
#
# COMPACT_ATOMS: atom_id res chain seq x y z
N MET A 1 -1.50 13.84 -29.72
CA MET A 1 -2.47 12.77 -30.05
C MET A 1 -3.52 12.75 -28.95
N PRO A 2 -4.83 12.73 -29.26
CA PRO A 2 -5.85 12.65 -28.23
C PRO A 2 -5.69 11.34 -27.45
N LYS A 3 -5.81 11.38 -26.12
CA LYS A 3 -5.84 10.17 -25.29
C LYS A 3 -7.13 9.43 -25.63
N THR A 4 -7.01 8.31 -26.32
CA THR A 4 -8.13 7.41 -26.56
C THR A 4 -8.49 6.70 -25.25
N ASN A 5 -9.72 6.21 -25.13
CA ASN A 5 -10.13 5.42 -23.96
C ASN A 5 -9.22 4.21 -23.75
N ASP A 6 -8.69 3.62 -24.83
CA ASP A 6 -7.74 2.52 -24.77
C ASP A 6 -6.41 2.93 -24.10
N ALA A 7 -5.90 4.12 -24.39
CA ALA A 7 -4.68 4.64 -23.77
C ALA A 7 -4.90 4.91 -22.27
N ALA A 8 -6.08 5.40 -21.89
CA ALA A 8 -6.44 5.59 -20.48
C ALA A 8 -6.60 4.25 -19.74
N LEU A 9 -7.24 3.26 -20.38
CA LEU A 9 -7.41 1.91 -19.83
C LEU A 9 -6.06 1.21 -19.61
N ALA A 10 -5.17 1.27 -20.61
CA ALA A 10 -3.83 0.70 -20.49
C ALA A 10 -3.04 1.35 -19.34
N ALA A 11 -3.11 2.69 -19.22
CA ALA A 11 -2.47 3.41 -18.12
C ALA A 11 -3.05 3.03 -16.75
N PHE A 12 -4.38 2.85 -16.65
CA PHE A 12 -5.04 2.40 -15.43
C PHE A 12 -4.58 1.00 -15.01
N ILE A 13 -4.58 0.04 -15.93
CA ILE A 13 -4.13 -1.34 -15.66
C ILE A 13 -2.67 -1.35 -15.21
N ALA A 14 -1.81 -0.57 -15.86
CA ALA A 14 -0.40 -0.46 -15.46
C ALA A 14 -0.25 0.07 -14.03
N ARG A 15 -0.96 1.14 -13.67
CA ARG A 15 -0.94 1.68 -12.31
C ARG A 15 -1.52 0.71 -11.27
N LYS A 16 -2.58 -0.01 -11.62
CA LYS A 16 -3.13 -1.05 -10.73
C LYS A 16 -2.11 -2.15 -10.48
N ALA A 17 -1.45 -2.66 -11.52
CA ALA A 17 -0.43 -3.71 -11.39
C ALA A 17 0.77 -3.26 -10.53
N GLU A 18 1.18 -2.00 -10.63
CA GLU A 18 2.21 -1.41 -9.75
C GLU A 18 1.77 -1.41 -8.27
N ILE A 19 0.52 -1.06 -7.99
CA ILE A 19 -0.04 -1.09 -6.62
C ILE A 19 -0.16 -2.53 -6.11
N ASP A 20 -0.69 -3.45 -6.91
CA ASP A 20 -0.82 -4.87 -6.54
C ASP A 20 0.56 -5.45 -6.15
N ALA A 21 1.58 -5.20 -6.97
CA ALA A 21 2.94 -5.65 -6.70
C ALA A 21 3.55 -5.00 -5.42
N ALA A 22 3.19 -3.76 -5.08
CA ALA A 22 3.61 -3.12 -3.84
C ALA A 22 2.93 -3.76 -2.62
N LEU A 23 1.63 -4.06 -2.72
CA LEU A 23 0.87 -4.74 -1.66
C LEU A 23 1.41 -6.14 -1.39
N ASP A 24 1.75 -6.91 -2.44
CA ASP A 24 2.35 -8.24 -2.31
C ASP A 24 3.70 -8.19 -1.60
N ARG A 25 4.54 -7.18 -1.88
CA ARG A 25 5.82 -7.01 -1.17
C ARG A 25 5.64 -6.69 0.31
N ILE A 26 4.67 -5.85 0.65
CA ILE A 26 4.36 -5.51 2.05
C ILE A 26 3.81 -6.74 2.77
N ARG A 27 2.96 -7.53 2.10
CA ARG A 27 2.46 -8.81 2.61
C ARG A 27 3.60 -9.77 2.91
N ALA A 28 4.51 -9.98 1.95
CA ALA A 28 5.67 -10.85 2.13
C ALA A 28 6.58 -10.38 3.27
N ALA A 29 6.83 -9.07 3.37
CA ALA A 29 7.59 -8.51 4.50
C ALA A 29 6.87 -8.76 5.84
N SER A 30 5.54 -8.60 5.90
CA SER A 30 4.76 -8.90 7.10
C SER A 30 4.83 -10.37 7.50
N ASP A 31 4.75 -11.29 6.52
CA ASP A 31 4.86 -12.73 6.76
C ASP A 31 6.27 -13.10 7.28
N ASP A 32 7.30 -12.34 6.89
CA ASP A 32 8.68 -12.45 7.39
C ASP A 32 8.99 -11.51 8.58
N HIS A 33 7.97 -11.11 9.35
CA HIS A 33 8.12 -10.26 10.56
C HIS A 33 8.86 -8.94 10.31
N PHE A 34 8.69 -8.37 9.11
CA PHE A 34 9.46 -7.22 8.61
C PHE A 34 10.97 -7.41 8.76
N PHE A 35 11.45 -8.63 8.50
CA PHE A 35 12.85 -9.03 8.57
C PHE A 35 13.48 -8.83 9.96
N THR A 36 12.65 -8.79 11.01
CA THR A 36 13.09 -8.55 12.39
C THR A 36 12.89 -9.81 13.22
N SER A 37 13.99 -10.34 13.76
CA SER A 37 13.93 -11.46 14.70
C SER A 37 13.39 -11.03 16.07
N PRO A 38 12.58 -11.84 16.76
CA PRO A 38 12.02 -11.49 18.06
C PRO A 38 13.05 -11.06 19.12
N GLU A 39 14.25 -11.64 19.10
CA GLU A 39 15.36 -11.33 20.00
C GLU A 39 16.01 -9.96 19.75
N ASP A 40 15.89 -9.42 18.53
CA ASP A 40 16.46 -8.14 18.11
C ASP A 40 15.44 -6.97 18.20
N VAL A 41 14.18 -7.28 18.56
CA VAL A 41 13.11 -6.28 18.65
C VAL A 41 13.43 -5.24 19.72
N HIS A 42 13.27 -3.97 19.36
CA HIS A 42 13.44 -2.83 20.26
C HIS A 42 12.50 -1.69 19.85
N TRP A 43 12.38 -0.65 20.67
CA TRP A 43 11.44 0.45 20.44
C TRP A 43 11.59 1.15 19.08
N GLY A 44 12.81 1.25 18.54
CA GLY A 44 13.01 1.74 17.16
C GLY A 44 12.24 0.96 16.08
N HIS A 45 12.15 -0.38 16.19
CA HIS A 45 11.36 -1.21 15.28
C HIS A 45 9.86 -0.92 15.43
N VAL A 46 9.39 -0.71 16.67
CA VAL A 46 7.99 -0.35 16.96
C VAL A 46 7.64 1.00 16.34
N THR A 47 8.49 2.02 16.51
CA THR A 47 8.27 3.34 15.89
C THR A 47 8.23 3.25 14.37
N ALA A 48 9.17 2.51 13.77
CA ALA A 48 9.16 2.28 12.33
C ALA A 48 7.83 1.63 11.88
N LEU A 49 7.37 0.55 12.51
CA LEU A 49 6.11 -0.10 12.14
C LEU A 49 4.88 0.80 12.35
N ALA A 50 4.89 1.65 13.37
CA ALA A 50 3.83 2.63 13.57
C ALA A 50 3.72 3.62 12.39
N ASP A 51 4.85 4.08 11.86
CA ASP A 51 4.88 4.95 10.67
C ASP A 51 4.33 4.23 9.42
N HIS A 52 4.72 2.97 9.21
CA HIS A 52 4.21 2.16 8.10
C HIS A 52 2.70 1.94 8.22
N ALA A 53 2.21 1.62 9.42
CA ALA A 53 0.79 1.44 9.68
C ALA A 53 -0.01 2.72 9.39
N ALA A 54 0.49 3.89 9.82
CA ALA A 54 -0.15 5.17 9.54
C ALA A 54 -0.21 5.48 8.03
N LEU A 55 0.83 5.15 7.27
CA LEU A 55 0.83 5.30 5.81
C LEU A 55 -0.19 4.38 5.14
N LEU A 56 -0.26 3.11 5.53
CA LEU A 56 -1.23 2.16 5.02
C LEU A 56 -2.68 2.58 5.35
N GLN A 57 -2.91 3.08 6.56
CA GLN A 57 -4.21 3.59 6.96
C GLN A 57 -4.62 4.78 6.07
N ARG A 58 -3.73 5.75 5.86
CA ARG A 58 -4.02 6.91 4.99
C ARG A 58 -4.35 6.50 3.55
N ILE A 59 -3.63 5.53 2.99
CA ILE A 59 -3.89 5.01 1.64
C ILE A 59 -5.25 4.30 1.61
N THR A 60 -5.52 3.46 2.60
CA THR A 60 -6.80 2.75 2.75
C THR A 60 -7.95 3.76 2.84
N GLU A 61 -7.85 4.73 3.75
CA GLU A 61 -8.83 5.80 3.90
C GLU A 61 -9.01 6.58 2.60
N ALA A 62 -7.96 6.92 1.85
CA ALA A 62 -8.10 7.61 0.57
C ALA A 62 -8.87 6.77 -0.47
N VAL A 63 -8.62 5.45 -0.54
CA VAL A 63 -9.31 4.53 -1.44
C VAL A 63 -10.78 4.38 -1.07
N TYR A 64 -11.10 4.25 0.22
CA TYR A 64 -12.46 4.03 0.70
C TYR A 64 -13.26 5.33 0.90
N SER A 65 -12.61 6.45 1.18
CA SER A 65 -13.28 7.77 1.32
C SER A 65 -13.51 8.44 -0.03
N GLY A 66 -12.73 8.08 -1.06
CA GLY A 66 -13.00 8.44 -2.46
C GLY A 66 -14.24 7.75 -3.05
N GLY A 67 -14.79 6.74 -2.36
CA GLY A 67 -16.09 6.13 -2.62
C GLY A 67 -17.02 6.40 -1.44
N GLN A 68 -17.62 7.58 -1.39
CA GLN A 68 -18.48 8.04 -0.29
C GLN A 68 -19.49 6.96 0.16
N LEU A 69 -19.17 6.26 1.25
CA LEU A 69 -20.20 5.74 2.13
C LEU A 69 -20.84 6.96 2.78
N GLY A 70 -22.11 7.18 2.42
CA GLY A 70 -22.88 8.36 2.77
C GLY A 70 -22.72 8.80 4.23
N ARG A 71 -22.28 10.04 4.39
CA ARG A 71 -22.98 11.06 5.16
C ARG A 71 -22.88 12.39 4.44
#